data_AF-A0A8B9M9G4-F1
#
_entry.id   AF-A0A8B9M9G4-F1
#
_cell.length_a   1.000
_cell.length_b   1.000
_cell.length_c   1.000
_cell.angle_alpha   90.00
_cell.angle_beta   90.00
_cell.angle_gamma   90.00
#
_symmetry.space_group_name_H-M   'P 1'
#
loop_
_entity.id
_entity.type
_entity.pdbx_description
1 polymer ?
#
loop_
_entity_poly.entity_id
_entity_poly.type
_entity_poly.pdbx_seq_one_letter_code
_entity_poly.pdbx_strand_id
1 'polypeptide(L)'
;MSKLGRKEKAGYRKPLSPLDGSECFPPVTPIVTLFFRWYHGKLDRAIAEERLWQAGKPGSYLIRESDRRPGSFVLSFLSKTNVNHFR
;
A
#
# COMPACT_ATOMS: atom_id res chain seq x y z
N MET A 1 36.54 11.91 49.77
CA MET A 1 35.28 12.60 50.11
C MET A 1 35.59 14.09 50.07
N SER A 2 34.92 15.01 49.37
CA SER A 2 33.66 15.02 48.65
C SER A 2 33.58 16.36 47.89
N LYS A 3 33.27 16.27 46.58
CA LYS A 3 32.56 17.21 45.69
C LYS A 3 32.76 18.73 45.86
N LEU A 4 33.47 19.33 44.88
CA LEU A 4 33.38 20.74 44.53
C LEU A 4 32.05 20.98 43.77
N GLY A 5 31.13 21.72 44.39
CA GLY A 5 29.82 22.07 43.83
C GLY A 5 29.95 23.07 42.68
N ARG A 6 29.63 22.62 41.46
CA ARG A 6 29.56 23.47 40.27
C ARG A 6 28.16 24.08 40.20
N LYS A 7 28.04 25.35 40.60
CA LYS A 7 26.79 26.10 40.48
C LYS A 7 26.56 26.56 39.04
N GLU A 8 25.30 26.39 38.64
CA GLU A 8 24.52 27.06 37.59
C GLU A 8 25.18 27.39 36.25
N LYS A 9 24.78 26.64 35.22
CA LYS A 9 24.71 27.13 33.85
C LYS A 9 23.23 27.14 33.46
N ALA A 10 22.73 28.35 33.20
CA ALA A 10 21.37 28.64 32.78
C ALA A 10 20.90 27.64 31.71
N GLY A 11 19.78 26.98 32.00
CA GLY A 11 19.10 26.13 31.04
C GLY A 11 18.58 26.99 29.90
N TYR A 12 19.30 27.00 28.79
CA TYR A 12 18.72 27.42 27.52
C TYR A 12 17.56 26.47 27.23
N ARG A 13 16.32 26.93 27.43
CA ARG A 13 15.16 26.28 26.82
C ARG A 13 15.40 26.34 25.32
N LYS A 14 15.63 25.18 24.72
CA LYS A 14 15.66 25.07 23.26
C LYS A 14 14.35 25.69 22.76
N PRO A 15 14.38 26.63 21.81
CA PRO A 15 13.15 26.99 21.11
C PRO A 15 12.67 25.70 20.42
N LEU A 16 11.42 25.30 20.67
CA LEU A 16 10.80 24.27 19.84
C LEU A 16 10.88 24.79 18.40
N SER A 17 11.55 24.01 17.54
CA SER A 17 11.53 24.25 16.11
C SER A 17 10.06 24.37 15.66
N PRO A 18 9.74 25.30 14.73
CA PRO A 18 8.45 25.29 14.08
C PRO A 18 8.26 23.89 13.50
N LEU A 19 7.19 23.20 13.89
CA LEU A 19 6.88 21.89 13.35
C LEU A 19 6.81 22.02 11.82
N ASP A 20 7.84 21.52 11.17
CA ASP A 20 7.94 21.36 9.73
C ASP A 20 6.61 20.75 9.29
N GLY A 21 5.85 21.46 8.46
CA GLY A 21 4.53 21.05 7.97
C GLY A 21 4.60 19.88 6.98
N SER A 22 5.34 18.83 7.34
CA SER A 22 5.62 17.64 6.54
C SER A 22 5.14 16.35 7.20
N GLU A 23 4.29 16.42 8.23
CA GLU A 23 3.41 15.30 8.55
C GLU A 23 2.19 15.34 7.62
N CYS A 24 2.46 15.15 6.32
CA CYS A 24 1.48 14.51 5.45
C CYS A 24 1.29 13.13 6.06
N PHE A 25 0.31 12.99 6.96
CA PHE A 25 -0.15 11.70 7.43
C PHE A 25 -0.26 10.83 6.18
N PRO A 26 0.47 9.70 6.08
CA PRO A 26 0.24 8.80 4.96
C PRO A 26 -1.26 8.52 4.96
N PRO A 27 -1.97 8.62 3.82
CA PRO A 27 -3.40 8.36 3.82
C PRO A 27 -3.55 6.99 4.48
N VAL A 28 -4.26 6.96 5.60
CA VAL A 28 -4.60 5.73 6.31
C VAL A 28 -5.33 4.86 5.31
N THR A 29 -4.60 4.01 4.58
CA THR A 29 -5.19 3.13 3.58
C THR A 29 -6.09 2.21 4.38
N PRO A 30 -7.42 2.27 4.21
CA PRO A 30 -8.30 1.60 5.13
C PRO A 30 -8.00 0.10 5.07
N ILE A 31 -7.71 -0.48 6.24
CA ILE A 31 -7.46 -1.92 6.49
C ILE A 31 -8.59 -2.78 5.89
N VAL A 32 -9.77 -2.18 5.68
CA VAL A 32 -10.95 -2.75 5.00
C VAL A 32 -10.70 -3.15 3.54
N THR A 33 -9.69 -2.56 2.87
CA THR A 33 -9.32 -2.93 1.48
C THR A 33 -8.58 -4.27 1.40
N LEU A 34 -8.10 -4.83 2.52
CA LEU A 34 -7.31 -6.06 2.49
C LEU A 34 -8.12 -7.30 2.13
N PHE A 35 -9.43 -7.31 2.40
CA PHE A 35 -10.26 -8.51 2.23
C PHE A 35 -10.87 -8.68 0.83
N PHE A 36 -11.01 -7.62 0.03
CA PHE A 36 -11.61 -7.65 -1.31
C PHE A 36 -10.64 -7.30 -2.45
N ARG A 37 -9.32 -7.50 -2.26
CA ARG A 37 -8.31 -7.13 -3.25
C ARG A 37 -8.23 -8.06 -4.47
N TRP A 38 -8.70 -9.30 -4.34
CA TRP A 38 -8.48 -10.34 -5.34
C TRP A 38 -9.72 -10.67 -6.17
N TYR A 39 -10.95 -10.47 -5.69
CA TYR A 39 -12.16 -10.72 -6.50
C TYR A 39 -12.78 -9.41 -6.99
N HIS A 40 -12.90 -9.27 -8.30
CA HIS A 40 -13.38 -8.05 -8.95
C HIS A 40 -14.72 -8.24 -9.68
N GLY A 41 -15.35 -9.41 -9.55
CA GLY A 41 -16.60 -9.75 -10.25
C GLY A 41 -16.44 -9.67 -11.76
N LYS A 42 -17.40 -9.06 -12.46
CA LYS A 42 -17.33 -8.84 -13.91
C LYS A 42 -16.25 -7.79 -14.23
N LEU A 43 -15.08 -8.27 -14.66
CA LEU A 43 -13.95 -7.44 -15.02
C LEU A 43 -13.42 -7.82 -16.40
N ASP A 44 -13.24 -6.81 -17.25
CA ASP A 44 -12.65 -7.02 -18.56
C ASP A 44 -11.19 -7.46 -18.45
N ARG A 45 -10.70 -8.18 -19.47
CA ARG A 45 -9.31 -8.63 -19.53
C ARG A 45 -8.34 -7.45 -19.51
N ALA A 46 -8.59 -6.38 -20.25
CA ALA A 46 -7.68 -5.25 -20.34
C ALA A 46 -7.57 -4.53 -18.99
N ILE A 47 -8.70 -4.34 -18.30
CA ILE A 47 -8.72 -3.73 -16.97
C ILE A 47 -8.00 -4.61 -15.94
N ALA A 48 -8.12 -5.94 -16.06
CA ALA A 48 -7.38 -6.86 -15.20
C ALA A 48 -5.87 -6.73 -15.39
N GLU A 49 -5.40 -6.67 -16.64
CA GLU A 49 -3.98 -6.48 -16.97
C GLU A 49 -3.50 -5.12 -16.43
N GLU A 50 -4.24 -4.04 -16.66
CA GLU A 50 -3.89 -2.70 -16.15
C GLU A 50 -3.76 -2.68 -14.63
N ARG A 51 -4.70 -3.27 -13.88
CA ARG A 51 -4.64 -3.34 -12.41
C ARG A 51 -3.43 -4.11 -11.91
N LEU A 52 -3.09 -5.20 -12.60
CA LEU A 52 -1.91 -5.99 -12.29
C LEU A 52 -0.63 -5.18 -12.54
N TRP A 53 -0.54 -4.49 -13.68
CA TRP A 53 0.58 -3.61 -13.99
C TRP A 53 0.70 -2.44 -13.02
N GLN A 54 -0.41 -1.79 -12.66
CA GLN A 54 -0.46 -0.73 -11.65
C GLN A 54 -0.02 -1.21 -10.26
N ALA A 55 -0.34 -2.46 -9.90
CA ALA A 55 0.15 -3.05 -8.66
C ALA A 55 1.68 -3.20 -8.65
N GLY A 56 2.31 -3.34 -9.83
CA GLY A 56 3.77 -3.33 -10.02
C GLY A 56 4.50 -4.44 -9.26
N LYS A 57 3.78 -5.41 -8.71
CA LYS A 57 4.29 -6.40 -7.77
C LYS A 57 4.15 -7.80 -8.35
N PRO A 58 5.25 -8.50 -8.64
CA PRO A 58 5.20 -9.86 -9.14
C PRO A 58 4.52 -10.76 -8.10
N GLY A 59 3.60 -11.60 -8.54
CA GLY A 59 2.74 -12.39 -7.65
C GLY A 59 1.38 -11.76 -7.37
N SER A 60 1.09 -10.56 -7.90
CA SER A 60 -0.25 -9.98 -7.83
C SER A 60 -1.23 -10.81 -8.66
N TYR A 61 -2.44 -10.98 -8.17
CA TYR A 61 -3.47 -11.73 -8.85
C TYR A 61 -4.85 -11.14 -8.60
N LEU A 62 -5.76 -11.43 -9.52
CA LEU A 62 -7.17 -11.17 -9.35
C LEU A 62 -8.01 -12.20 -10.11
N ILE A 63 -9.18 -12.49 -9.58
CA ILE A 63 -10.21 -13.32 -10.17
C ILE A 63 -11.27 -12.40 -10.76
N ARG A 64 -11.62 -12.67 -12.02
CA ARG A 64 -12.67 -11.98 -12.77
C ARG A 64 -13.65 -12.99 -13.35
N GLU A 65 -14.90 -12.58 -13.49
CA GLU A 65 -15.92 -13.31 -14.23
C GLU A 65 -15.90 -12.91 -15.70
N SER A 66 -16.14 -13.89 -16.57
CA SER A 66 -16.32 -13.63 -18.00
C SER A 66 -17.72 -13.08 -18.28
N ASP A 67 -17.79 -11.87 -18.85
CA ASP A 67 -19.06 -11.26 -19.26
C ASP A 67 -19.83 -12.14 -20.28
N ARG A 68 -19.10 -12.81 -21.18
CA ARG A 68 -19.67 -13.65 -22.24
C ARG A 68 -20.29 -14.97 -21.76
N ARG A 69 -19.92 -15.44 -20.56
CA ARG A 69 -20.39 -16.73 -20.01
C ARG A 69 -20.58 -16.58 -18.50
N PRO A 70 -21.80 -16.26 -18.03
CA PRO A 70 -22.08 -16.23 -16.60
C PRO A 70 -21.73 -17.59 -15.97
N GLY A 71 -20.95 -17.58 -14.90
CA GLY A 71 -20.44 -18.79 -14.24
C GLY A 71 -19.03 -19.24 -14.65
N SER A 72 -18.39 -18.57 -15.61
CA SER A 72 -16.96 -18.82 -15.94
C SER A 72 -16.08 -17.79 -15.22
N PHE A 73 -15.24 -18.27 -14.31
CA PHE A 73 -14.21 -17.47 -13.65
C PHE A 73 -12.90 -17.54 -14.43
N VAL A 74 -12.09 -16.50 -14.30
CA VAL A 74 -10.76 -16.41 -14.87
C VAL A 74 -9.84 -15.82 -13.81
N LEU A 75 -8.74 -16.52 -13.53
CA LEU A 75 -7.67 -16.01 -12.69
C LEU A 75 -6.65 -15.29 -13.58
N SER A 76 -6.50 -13.99 -13.37
CA SER A 76 -5.42 -13.18 -13.96
C SER A 76 -4.30 -13.02 -12.94
N PHE A 77 -3.08 -13.41 -13.32
CA PHE A 77 -1.89 -13.41 -12.45
C PHE A 77 -0.73 -12.67 -13.11
N LEU A 78 -0.06 -11.77 -12.39
CA LEU A 78 1.16 -11.10 -12.82
C LEU A 78 2.39 -11.93 -12.44
N SER A 79 3.02 -12.53 -13.45
CA SER A 79 4.34 -13.13 -13.36
C SER A 79 5.42 -12.04 -13.30
N LYS A 80 6.69 -12.44 -13.18
CA LYS A 80 7.83 -11.51 -13.10
C LYS A 80 7.90 -10.52 -14.27
N THR A 81 7.36 -10.89 -15.43
CA THR A 81 7.50 -10.12 -16.67
C THR A 81 6.20 -9.97 -17.48
N ASN A 82 5.14 -10.72 -17.17
CA ASN A 82 3.92 -10.76 -17.99
C ASN A 82 2.69 -11.17 -17.17
N VAL A 83 1.51 -10.80 -17.66
CA VAL A 83 0.23 -11.25 -17.10
C VAL A 83 -0.21 -12.56 -17.77
N ASN A 84 -0.65 -13.52 -16.96
CA ASN A 84 -1.15 -14.83 -17.36
C ASN A 84 -2.62 -14.96 -16.98
N HIS A 85 -3.40 -15.69 -17.78
CA HIS A 85 -4.82 -15.92 -17.53
C HIS A 85 -5.13 -17.40 -17.51
N PHE A 86 -5.78 -17.87 -16.44
CA PHE A 86 -6.23 -19.24 -16.25
C PHE A 86 -7.75 -19.27 -16.20
N ARG A 87 -8.37 -20.27 -16.82
CA ARG A 87 -9.83 -20.43 -16.91
C ARG A 87 -10.30 -21.64 -16.12
#